data_AF-A0A258D5Z4-F1
#
_entry.id   AF-A0A258D5Z4-F1
#
_cell.length_a   1.000
_cell.length_b   1.000
_cell.length_c   1.000
_cell.angle_alpha   90.00
_cell.angle_beta   90.00
_cell.angle_gamma   90.00
#
_symmetry.space_group_name_H-M   'P 1'
#
loop_
_entity.id
_entity.type
_entity.pdbx_description
1 polymer ?
#
loop_
_entity_poly.entity_id
_entity_poly.type
_entity_poly.pdbx_seq_one_letter_code
_entity_poly.pdbx_strand_id
1 'polypeptide(L)'
;MAAGALVSGDPLPSVRQLAANLKVNPNTVAQAYRELEREGLVYVQRGQGTFVGSARQIDDDRTALAHELAQRSLVEAARLGLDPEQFIQAIRTVAASKAPLK
;
A
#
# COMPACT_ATOMS: atom_id res chain seq x y z
N MET A 1 -8.96 5.80 -28.65
CA MET A 1 -8.63 7.09 -28.00
C MET A 1 -7.75 6.75 -26.82
N ALA A 2 -6.54 7.30 -26.81
CA ALA A 2 -5.51 6.96 -25.84
C ALA A 2 -6.06 7.09 -24.42
N ALA A 3 -5.89 6.07 -23.58
CA ALA A 3 -5.89 6.27 -22.14
C ALA A 3 -4.77 7.28 -21.89
N GLY A 4 -5.13 8.56 -21.73
CA GLY A 4 -4.19 9.58 -21.30
C GLY A 4 -3.53 9.04 -20.03
N ALA A 5 -2.21 9.08 -19.99
CA ALA A 5 -1.47 8.63 -18.82
C ALA A 5 -1.99 9.42 -17.62
N LEU A 6 -2.76 8.75 -16.76
CA LEU A 6 -3.28 9.33 -15.54
C LEU A 6 -2.09 9.76 -14.69
N VAL A 7 -2.07 11.03 -14.30
CA VAL A 7 -1.02 11.59 -13.45
C VAL A 7 -1.49 11.67 -12.01
N SER A 8 -0.54 11.70 -11.08
CA SER A 8 -0.85 11.78 -9.65
C SER A 8 -1.72 13.00 -9.33
N GLY A 9 -2.75 12.79 -8.53
CA GLY A 9 -3.76 13.80 -8.21
C GLY A 9 -4.92 13.87 -9.20
N ASP A 10 -4.89 13.12 -10.31
CA ASP A 10 -6.05 13.07 -11.21
C ASP A 10 -7.24 12.38 -10.53
N PRO A 11 -8.46 12.92 -10.70
CA PRO A 11 -9.67 12.26 -10.21
C PRO A 11 -9.98 11.03 -11.05
N LEU A 12 -10.25 9.91 -10.37
CA LEU A 12 -10.76 8.70 -11.00
C LEU A 12 -12.29 8.75 -11.11
N PRO A 13 -12.87 8.13 -12.15
CA PRO A 13 -14.31 7.98 -12.24
C PRO A 13 -14.84 7.21 -11.02
N SER A 14 -16.05 7.54 -10.59
CA SER A 14 -16.71 6.76 -9.54
C SER A 14 -16.90 5.30 -9.99
N VAL A 15 -16.99 4.39 -9.02
CA VAL A 15 -17.26 2.96 -9.25
C VAL A 15 -18.43 2.75 -10.22
N ARG A 16 -19.53 3.50 -10.04
CA ARG A 16 -20.72 3.40 -10.90
C ARG A 16 -20.47 3.90 -12.31
N GLN A 17 -19.76 5.02 -12.47
CA GLN A 17 -19.43 5.57 -13.79
C GLN A 17 -18.49 4.64 -14.55
N LEU A 18 -17.43 4.14 -13.89
CA LEU A 18 -16.49 3.24 -14.54
C LEU A 18 -17.14 1.90 -14.90
N ALA A 19 -17.98 1.36 -14.02
CA ALA A 19 -18.76 0.15 -14.29
C ALA A 19 -19.69 0.31 -15.50
N ALA A 20 -20.37 1.44 -15.63
CA ALA A 20 -21.21 1.74 -16.78
C ALA A 20 -20.40 1.87 -18.08
N ASN A 21 -19.27 2.58 -18.04
CA ASN A 21 -18.40 2.79 -19.19
C ASN A 21 -17.78 1.48 -19.71
N LEU A 22 -17.34 0.62 -18.79
CA LEU A 22 -16.71 -0.66 -19.11
C LEU A 22 -17.71 -1.82 -19.21
N LYS A 23 -19.01 -1.59 -18.94
CA LYS A 23 -20.07 -2.62 -18.88
C LYS A 23 -19.71 -3.81 -17.97
N VAL A 24 -19.08 -3.52 -16.84
CA VAL A 24 -18.67 -4.51 -15.83
C VAL A 24 -19.51 -4.36 -14.57
N ASN A 25 -19.52 -5.38 -13.71
CA ASN A 25 -20.23 -5.33 -12.44
C ASN A 25 -19.60 -4.25 -11.53
N PRO A 26 -20.39 -3.32 -10.94
CA PRO A 26 -19.90 -2.33 -9.98
C PRO A 26 -19.10 -2.93 -8.81
N ASN A 27 -19.44 -4.15 -8.36
CA ASN A 27 -18.70 -4.84 -7.31
C ASN A 27 -17.29 -5.22 -7.75
N THR A 28 -17.10 -5.57 -9.04
CA THR A 28 -15.79 -5.87 -9.62
C THR A 28 -14.92 -4.62 -9.66
N VAL A 29 -15.49 -3.48 -10.07
CA VAL A 29 -14.77 -2.20 -10.06
C VAL A 29 -14.42 -1.77 -8.64
N ALA A 30 -15.37 -1.91 -7.70
CA ALA A 30 -15.11 -1.63 -6.29
C ALA A 30 -13.99 -2.49 -5.72
N GLN A 31 -13.93 -3.78 -6.11
CA GLN A 31 -12.85 -4.66 -5.72
C GLN A 31 -11.50 -4.21 -6.29
N ALA A 32 -11.45 -3.87 -7.58
CA ALA A 32 -10.23 -3.37 -8.21
C ALA A 32 -9.73 -2.07 -7.57
N TYR A 33 -10.62 -1.12 -7.27
CA TYR A 33 -10.24 0.12 -6.59
C TYR A 33 -9.72 -0.12 -5.18
N ARG A 34 -10.31 -1.06 -4.42
CA ARG A 34 -9.80 -1.45 -3.10
C ARG A 34 -8.41 -2.07 -3.18
N GLU A 35 -8.12 -2.81 -4.24
CA GLU A 35 -6.80 -3.42 -4.46
C GLU A 35 -5.77 -2.35 -4.81
N LEU A 36 -6.11 -1.44 -5.73
CA LEU A 36 -5.27 -0.28 -6.05
C LEU A 36 -5.02 0.63 -4.83
N GLU A 37 -6.02 0.80 -3.95
CA GLU A 37 -5.89 1.57 -2.72
C GLU A 37 -4.96 0.86 -1.72
N ARG A 38 -5.05 -0.48 -1.59
CA ARG A 38 -4.11 -1.27 -0.79
C ARG A 38 -2.68 -1.18 -1.30
N GLU A 39 -2.50 -1.09 -2.62
CA GLU A 39 -1.20 -0.93 -3.24
C GLU A 39 -0.68 0.52 -3.18
N GLY A 40 -1.49 1.47 -2.70
CA GLY A 40 -1.18 2.89 -2.61
C GLY A 40 -1.28 3.64 -3.94
N LEU A 41 -1.69 2.97 -5.02
CA LEU A 41 -1.79 3.56 -6.36
C LEU A 41 -2.92 4.56 -6.49
N VAL A 42 -3.90 4.50 -5.58
CA VAL A 42 -5.02 5.45 -5.49
C VAL A 42 -5.34 5.73 -4.03
N TYR A 43 -5.94 6.89 -3.74
CA TYR A 43 -6.42 7.24 -2.40
C TYR A 43 -7.83 7.83 -2.45
N VAL A 44 -8.60 7.63 -1.39
CA VAL A 44 -9.95 8.19 -1.25
C VAL A 44 -9.92 9.45 -0.40
N GLN A 45 -10.39 10.56 -0.97
CA GLN A 45 -10.65 11.78 -0.22
C GLN A 45 -12.14 11.84 0.12
N ARG A 46 -12.47 11.73 1.41
CA ARG A 46 -13.86 11.66 1.89
C ARG A 46 -14.69 12.85 1.36
N GLY A 47 -15.79 12.54 0.68
CA GLY A 47 -16.69 13.52 0.08
C GLY A 47 -16.22 14.15 -1.24
N GLN A 48 -15.02 13.79 -1.74
CA GLN A 48 -14.40 14.40 -2.92
C GLN A 48 -14.12 13.38 -4.03
N GLY A 49 -13.96 12.10 -3.70
CA GLY A 49 -13.80 11.01 -4.68
C GLY A 49 -12.50 10.22 -4.50
N THR A 50 -12.13 9.46 -5.52
CA THR A 50 -10.89 8.65 -5.56
C THR A 50 -9.90 9.33 -6.51
N PHE A 51 -8.64 9.40 -6.14
CA PHE A 51 -7.58 10.09 -6.88
C PHE A 51 -6.37 9.18 -7.08
N VAL A 52 -5.58 9.45 -8.12
CA VAL A 52 -4.34 8.71 -8.42
C VAL A 52 -3.24 9.11 -7.42
N GLY A 53 -2.63 8.13 -6.77
CA GLY A 53 -1.51 8.33 -5.84
C GLY A 53 -0.25 8.84 -6.55
N SER A 54 0.66 9.44 -5.79
CA SER A 54 2.02 9.72 -6.27
C SER A 54 2.99 8.64 -5.81
N ALA A 55 3.96 8.29 -6.67
CA ALA A 55 5.03 7.35 -6.31
C ALA A 55 5.72 7.75 -4.99
N ARG A 56 5.87 9.07 -4.77
CA ARG A 56 6.39 9.63 -3.52
C ARG A 56 5.50 9.35 -2.31
N GLN A 57 4.18 9.48 -2.46
CA GLN A 57 3.22 9.20 -1.39
C GLN A 57 3.12 7.69 -1.08
N ILE A 58 3.28 6.84 -2.10
CA ILE A 58 3.39 5.38 -1.94
C ILE A 58 4.63 5.00 -1.12
N ASP A 59 5.78 5.61 -1.44
CA ASP A 59 7.03 5.36 -0.72
C ASP A 59 6.97 5.88 0.72
N ASP A 60 6.35 7.05 0.94
CA ASP A 60 6.16 7.62 2.27
C ASP A 60 5.25 6.73 3.15
N ASP A 61 4.14 6.22 2.61
CA ASP A 61 3.22 5.32 3.34
C ASP A 61 3.85 3.96 3.64
N ARG A 62 4.60 3.38 2.69
CA ARG A 62 5.35 2.13 2.92
C ARG A 62 6.43 2.30 3.99
N THR A 63 7.13 3.43 3.97
CA THR A 63 8.15 3.74 4.99
C THR A 63 7.52 3.90 6.36
N ALA A 64 6.38 4.59 6.46
CA ALA A 64 5.64 4.74 7.71
C ALA A 64 5.18 3.39 8.29
N LEU A 65 4.62 2.50 7.45
CA LEU A 65 4.22 1.15 7.84
C LEU A 65 5.42 0.30 8.30
N ALA A 66 6.55 0.39 7.59
CA ALA A 66 7.78 -0.31 7.98
C ALA A 66 8.30 0.17 9.34
N HIS A 67 8.25 1.47 9.60
CA HIS A 67 8.63 2.06 10.89
C HIS A 67 7.71 1.60 12.02
N GLU A 68 6.40 1.59 11.80
CA GLU A 68 5.41 1.11 12.77
C GLU A 68 5.64 -0.37 13.12
N LEU A 69 5.89 -1.21 12.11
CA LEU A 69 6.20 -2.62 12.31
C LEU A 69 7.51 -2.80 13.09
N ALA A 70 8.55 -2.04 12.74
CA ALA A 70 9.84 -2.08 13.44
C ALA A 70 9.70 -1.69 14.91
N GLN A 71 8.95 -0.62 15.21
CA GLN A 71 8.68 -0.19 16.58
C GLN A 71 7.98 -1.28 17.40
N ARG A 72 6.89 -1.85 16.87
CA ARG A 72 6.16 -2.94 17.55
C ARG A 72 7.06 -4.14 17.81
N SER A 73 7.87 -4.49 16.82
CA SER A 73 8.77 -5.64 16.92
C SER A 73 9.89 -5.43 17.95
N LEU A 74 10.44 -4.21 18.04
CA LEU A 74 11.42 -3.86 19.05
C LEU A 74 10.85 -3.89 20.47
N VAL A 75 9.60 -3.49 20.66
CA VAL A 75 8.92 -3.60 21.96
C VAL A 75 8.79 -5.07 22.39
N GLU A 76 8.42 -5.97 21.48
CA GLU A 76 8.34 -7.40 21.79
C GLU A 76 9.74 -8.02 22.02
N ALA A 77 10.74 -7.63 21.22
CA ALA A 77 12.12 -8.08 21.42
C ALA A 77 12.66 -7.68 22.80
N ALA A 78 12.40 -6.44 23.23
CA ALA A 78 12.79 -5.95 24.55
C ALA A 78 12.13 -6.75 25.69
N ARG A 79 10.85 -7.16 25.54
CA ARG A 79 10.17 -8.03 26.51
C ARG A 79 10.79 -9.42 26.62
N LEU A 80 11.44 -9.89 25.55
CA LEU A 80 12.18 -11.14 25.52
C LEU A 80 13.64 -10.98 26.00
N GLY A 81 14.04 -9.78 26.42
CA GLY A 81 15.40 -9.48 26.89
C GLY A 81 16.43 -9.33 25.76
N LEU A 82 15.97 -9.18 24.50
CA LEU A 82 16.84 -8.91 23.38
C LEU A 82 17.12 -7.41 23.28
N ASP A 83 18.39 -7.06 23.13
CA ASP A 83 18.75 -5.69 22.75
C ASP A 83 18.45 -5.45 21.25
N PRO A 84 18.31 -4.19 20.81
CA PRO A 84 18.00 -3.86 19.43
C PRO A 84 18.98 -4.47 18.41
N GLU A 85 20.28 -4.53 18.74
CA GLU A 85 21.29 -5.06 17.83
C GLU A 85 21.13 -6.57 17.67
N GLN A 86 20.95 -7.31 18.77
CA GLN A 86 20.65 -8.74 18.73
C GLN A 86 19.41 -9.05 17.88
N PHE A 87 18.35 -8.26 18.05
CA PHE A 87 17.12 -8.42 17.29
C PHE A 87 17.31 -8.14 15.79
N ILE A 88 18.04 -7.07 15.44
CA ILE A 88 18.37 -6.74 14.05
C ILE A 88 19.20 -7.86 13.40
N GLN A 89 20.17 -8.43 14.12
CA GLN A 89 20.96 -9.55 13.63
C GLN A 89 20.13 -10.82 13.42
N ALA A 90 19.17 -11.11 14.30
CA ALA A 90 18.23 -12.21 14.12
C ALA A 90 17.37 -12.02 12.86
N ILE A 91 16.82 -10.81 12.63
CA ILE A 91 16.08 -10.49 11.40
C ILE A 91 16.94 -10.72 10.16
N ARG A 92 18.19 -10.21 10.15
CA ARG A 92 19.11 -10.37 9.02
C ARG A 92 19.43 -11.84 8.73
N THR A 93 19.61 -12.64 9.77
CA THR A 93 19.88 -14.08 9.65
C THR A 93 18.68 -14.82 9.05
N VAL A 94 17.46 -14.48 9.47
CA VAL A 94 16.23 -15.06 8.91
C VAL A 94 16.00 -14.59 7.46
N ALA A 95 16.25 -13.31 7.17
CA ALA A 95 16.13 -12.76 5.82
C ALA A 95 17.14 -13.38 4.84
N ALA A 96 18.35 -13.70 5.30
CA ALA A 96 19.37 -14.38 4.49
C ALA A 96 19.07 -15.88 4.25
N SER A 97 18.31 -16.52 5.15
CA SER A 97 17.97 -17.95 5.05
C SER A 97 16.67 -18.24 4.29
N LYS A 98 15.76 -17.26 4.18
CA LYS A 98 14.62 -17.33 3.26
C LYS A 98 15.01 -16.72 1.91
N ALA A 99 15.02 -17.53 0.85
CA ALA A 99 15.05 -17.07 -0.54
C ALA A 99 14.01 -15.94 -0.76
N PRO A 100 14.26 -14.96 -1.65
CA PRO A 100 13.52 -13.72 -1.69
C PRO A 100 12.02 -13.98 -1.75
N LEU A 101 11.31 -13.49 -0.72
CA LEU A 101 9.85 -13.46 -0.67
C LEU A 101 9.38 -12.65 -1.89
N LYS A 102 8.88 -13.36 -2.91
CA LYS A 102 8.14 -12.78 -4.03
C LYS A 102 6.78 -12.30 -3.58
#